data_AF-A0A8K1FUN0-F1
#
_entry.id   AF-A0A8K1FUN0-F1
#
_cell.length_a   1.000
_cell.length_b   1.000
_cell.length_c   1.000
_cell.angle_alpha   90.00
_cell.angle_beta   90.00
_cell.angle_gamma   90.00
#
_symmetry.space_group_name_H-M   'P 1'
#
loop_
_entity.id
_entity.type
_entity.pdbx_description
1 polymer ?
#
loop_
_entity_poly.entity_id
_entity_poly.type
_entity_poly.pdbx_seq_one_letter_code
_entity_poly.pdbx_strand_id
1 'polypeptide(L)'
;MLLTAVSLSAVATNGLDPGGGALALLSGALGPEAGGAVGVCGFLSAAFTAAAAALGGAEVLLVYLSPSWAVLPGRGRWGRLNNGRGYGAGLLALLGAGSLAPPRLRAAAAPLGPAGLLLALLALQAGSLRHALPGDPAHA
;
A
#
# COMPACT_ATOMS: atom_id res chain seq x y z
N MET A 1 6.24 -14.55 -8.17
CA MET A 1 5.22 -13.78 -8.92
C MET A 1 4.90 -14.40 -10.28
N LEU A 2 5.88 -14.58 -11.19
CA LEU A 2 5.62 -15.18 -12.52
C LEU A 2 4.92 -16.55 -12.45
N LEU A 3 5.48 -17.51 -11.71
CA LEU A 3 4.86 -18.84 -11.54
C LEU A 3 3.48 -18.75 -10.90
N THR A 4 3.33 -17.94 -9.86
CA THR A 4 2.05 -17.67 -9.18
C THR A 4 1.00 -17.11 -10.15
N ALA A 5 1.40 -16.19 -11.03
CA ALA A 5 0.52 -15.59 -12.03
C ALA A 5 0.11 -16.61 -13.09
N VAL A 6 1.03 -17.46 -13.55
CA VAL A 6 0.70 -18.56 -14.48
C VAL A 6 -0.30 -19.54 -13.84
N SER A 7 -0.09 -19.93 -12.58
CA SER A 7 -1.03 -20.79 -11.86
C SER A 7 -2.41 -20.15 -11.69
N LEU A 8 -2.46 -18.85 -11.34
CA LEU A 8 -3.72 -18.13 -11.15
C LEU A 8 -4.45 -17.92 -12.49
N SER A 9 -3.71 -17.74 -13.59
CA SER A 9 -4.26 -17.70 -14.95
C SER A 9 -4.90 -19.04 -15.34
N ALA A 10 -4.25 -20.16 -15.03
CA ALA A 10 -4.80 -21.49 -15.27
C ALA A 10 -6.10 -21.73 -14.48
N VAL A 11 -6.13 -21.29 -13.21
CA VAL A 11 -7.34 -21.32 -12.38
C VAL A 11 -8.48 -20.49 -12.98
N ALA A 12 -8.18 -19.28 -13.46
CA ALA A 12 -9.17 -18.39 -14.07
C ALA A 12 -9.77 -18.95 -15.37
N THR A 13 -9.05 -19.82 -16.08
CA THR A 13 -9.52 -20.47 -17.32
C THR A 13 -10.29 -21.78 -17.10
N ASN A 14 -10.44 -22.27 -15.86
CA ASN A 14 -11.13 -23.54 -15.56
C ASN A 14 -12.67 -23.47 -15.68
N GLY A 15 -13.25 -22.41 -16.26
CA GLY A 15 -14.69 -22.33 -16.56
C GLY A 15 -15.62 -22.18 -15.35
N LEU A 16 -15.11 -21.70 -14.21
CA LEU A 16 -15.88 -21.46 -12.99
C LEU A 16 -16.69 -20.15 -13.08
N ASP A 17 -17.85 -20.13 -12.41
CA ASP A 17 -18.82 -19.02 -12.47
C ASP A 17 -18.20 -17.69 -11.97
N PRO A 18 -18.10 -16.64 -12.81
CA PRO A 18 -17.33 -15.43 -12.51
C PRO A 18 -17.96 -14.48 -11.49
N GLY A 19 -19.17 -14.75 -11.00
CA GLY A 19 -19.94 -13.80 -10.19
C GLY A 19 -19.37 -13.46 -8.80
N GLY A 20 -18.48 -14.29 -8.23
CA GLY A 20 -18.05 -14.19 -6.83
C GLY A 20 -16.69 -13.54 -6.56
N GLY A 21 -15.99 -13.02 -7.58
CA GLY A 21 -14.65 -12.43 -7.44
C GLY A 21 -13.53 -13.46 -7.22
N ALA A 22 -12.30 -12.97 -6.98
CA ALA A 22 -11.09 -13.80 -7.02
C ALA A 22 -11.06 -14.96 -6.00
N LEU A 23 -11.60 -14.77 -4.79
CA LEU A 23 -11.64 -15.83 -3.78
C LEU A 23 -12.70 -16.91 -4.09
N ALA A 24 -13.83 -16.53 -4.71
CA ALA A 24 -14.82 -17.51 -5.13
C ALA A 24 -14.30 -18.38 -6.28
N LEU A 25 -13.57 -17.77 -7.23
CA LEU A 25 -12.89 -18.51 -8.31
C LEU A 25 -11.84 -19.48 -7.75
N LEU A 26 -11.04 -19.03 -6.78
CA LEU A 26 -10.01 -19.88 -6.16
C LEU A 26 -10.61 -21.01 -5.32
N SER A 27 -11.63 -20.71 -4.51
CA SER A 27 -12.32 -21.69 -3.69
C SER A 27 -13.12 -22.70 -4.52
N GLY A 28 -13.63 -22.28 -5.68
CA GLY A 28 -14.25 -23.17 -6.66
C GLY A 28 -13.26 -24.14 -7.31
N ALA A 29 -12.02 -23.70 -7.55
CA ALA A 29 -10.99 -24.53 -8.17
C ALA A 29 -10.26 -25.47 -7.21
N LEU A 30 -10.05 -25.06 -5.95
CA LEU A 30 -9.24 -25.79 -4.97
C LEU A 30 -10.06 -26.47 -3.86
N GLY A 31 -11.37 -26.20 -3.79
CA GLY A 31 -12.25 -26.64 -2.71
C GLY A 31 -12.21 -25.72 -1.47
N PRO A 32 -13.17 -25.89 -0.53
CA PRO A 32 -13.38 -24.98 0.59
C PRO A 32 -12.24 -24.95 1.61
N GLU A 33 -11.57 -26.08 1.85
CA GLU A 33 -10.44 -26.20 2.79
C GLU A 33 -9.24 -25.36 2.35
N ALA A 34 -8.81 -25.51 1.09
CA ALA A 34 -7.70 -24.76 0.52
C ALA A 34 -8.08 -23.29 0.25
N GLY A 35 -9.30 -23.04 -0.21
CA GLY A 35 -9.82 -21.67 -0.40
C GLY A 35 -9.87 -20.87 0.90
N GLY A 36 -10.28 -21.50 2.01
CA GLY A 36 -10.31 -20.89 3.34
C GLY A 36 -8.91 -20.51 3.85
N ALA A 37 -7.94 -21.43 3.74
CA ALA A 37 -6.56 -21.16 4.15
C ALA A 37 -5.93 -20.01 3.37
N VAL A 38 -6.10 -19.99 2.04
CA VAL A 38 -5.60 -18.89 1.20
C VAL A 38 -6.33 -17.57 1.51
N GLY A 39 -7.64 -17.63 1.81
CA GLY A 39 -8.42 -16.46 2.23
C GLY A 39 -7.89 -15.83 3.51
N VAL A 40 -7.62 -16.63 4.55
CA VAL A 40 -7.07 -16.14 5.83
C VAL A 40 -5.67 -15.56 5.62
N CYS A 41 -4.80 -16.24 4.88
CA CYS A 41 -3.48 -15.71 4.53
C CYS A 41 -3.56 -14.40 3.74
N GLY A 42 -4.48 -14.30 2.77
CA GLY A 42 -4.70 -13.08 1.98
C GLY A 42 -5.18 -11.91 2.83
N PHE A 43 -6.11 -12.17 3.76
CA PHE A 43 -6.57 -11.17 4.72
C PHE A 43 -5.43 -10.66 5.61
N LEU A 44 -4.63 -11.57 6.19
CA LEU A 44 -3.49 -11.21 7.03
C LEU A 44 -2.45 -10.40 6.24
N SER A 45 -2.16 -10.79 5.00
CA SER A 45 -1.27 -10.04 4.13
C SER A 45 -1.78 -8.61 3.90
N ALA A 46 -3.07 -8.45 3.55
CA ALA A 46 -3.65 -7.13 3.36
C ALA A 46 -3.63 -6.28 4.64
N ALA A 47 -3.88 -6.90 5.80
CA ALA A 47 -3.82 -6.23 7.10
C ALA A 47 -2.41 -5.72 7.43
N PHE A 48 -1.39 -6.55 7.23
CA PHE A 48 0.00 -6.14 7.43
C PHE A 48 0.43 -5.05 6.44
N THR A 49 0.02 -5.14 5.17
CA THR A 49 0.29 -4.09 4.17
C THR A 49 -0.33 -2.76 4.58
N ALA A 50 -1.59 -2.76 5.04
CA ALA A 50 -2.25 -1.55 5.52
C ALA A 50 -1.53 -0.94 6.74
N ALA A 51 -1.11 -1.78 7.69
CA ALA A 51 -0.35 -1.33 8.87
C ALA A 51 1.02 -0.75 8.48
N ALA A 52 1.73 -1.40 7.55
CA ALA A 52 3.02 -0.92 7.04
C ALA A 52 2.87 0.42 6.31
N ALA A 53 1.84 0.58 5.48
CA ALA A 53 1.55 1.83 4.79
C ALA A 53 1.22 2.97 5.77
N ALA A 54 0.44 2.69 6.82
CA ALA A 54 0.12 3.69 7.85
C ALA A 54 1.36 4.12 8.64
N LEU A 55 2.25 3.19 9.00
CA LEU A 55 3.50 3.52 9.70
C LEU A 55 4.46 4.31 8.81
N GLY A 56 4.62 3.90 7.54
CA GLY A 56 5.44 4.64 6.57
C GLY A 56 4.88 6.04 6.30
N GLY A 57 3.56 6.19 6.20
CA GLY A 57 2.90 7.49 6.09
C GLY A 57 3.16 8.38 7.30
N ALA A 58 3.08 7.84 8.52
CA ALA A 58 3.40 8.56 9.75
C ALA A 58 4.86 9.02 9.78
N GLU A 59 5.80 8.18 9.34
CA GLU A 59 7.21 8.55 9.24
C GLU A 59 7.44 9.66 8.23
N VAL A 60 6.83 9.57 7.04
CA VAL A 60 6.94 10.62 6.01
C VAL A 60 6.38 11.95 6.53
N LEU A 61 5.22 11.92 7.19
CA LEU A 61 4.57 13.10 7.76
C LEU A 61 5.47 13.79 8.80
N LEU A 62 6.01 13.02 9.75
CA LEU A 62 6.74 13.56 10.88
C LEU A 62 8.20 13.90 10.56
N VAL A 63 8.85 13.18 9.64
CA VAL A 63 10.27 13.42 9.32
C VAL A 63 10.42 14.43 8.19
N TYR A 64 9.59 14.34 7.15
CA TYR A 64 9.79 15.10 5.92
C TYR A 64 8.80 16.24 5.72
N LEU A 65 7.57 16.15 6.23
CA LEU A 65 6.57 17.20 6.02
C LEU A 65 6.56 18.24 7.14
N SER A 66 6.46 17.81 8.40
CA SER A 66 6.35 18.73 9.54
C SER A 66 6.92 18.12 10.85
N PRO A 67 8.23 18.30 11.13
CA PRO A 67 8.86 17.75 12.34
C PRO A 67 8.33 18.34 13.64
N SER A 68 7.73 19.54 13.60
CA SER A 68 7.10 20.18 14.75
C SER A 68 5.86 19.43 15.27
N TRP A 69 5.31 18.49 14.50
CA TRP A 69 4.12 17.72 14.88
C TRP A 69 4.46 16.50 15.74
N ALA A 70 5.72 16.27 16.11
CA ALA A 70 6.10 15.24 17.06
C ALA A 70 5.73 15.65 18.51
N VAL A 71 4.44 15.56 18.85
CA VAL A 71 3.90 16.07 20.14
C VAL A 71 3.85 14.99 21.23
N LEU A 72 3.89 13.70 20.88
CA LEU A 72 3.76 12.64 21.89
C LEU A 72 5.00 12.57 22.79
N PRO A 73 4.80 12.37 24.11
CA PRO A 73 5.88 12.39 25.10
C PRO A 73 6.88 11.26 24.88
N GLY A 74 8.16 11.57 25.08
CA GLY A 74 9.26 10.62 25.06
C GLY A 74 10.58 11.26 24.61
N ARG A 75 11.72 10.70 25.03
CA ARG A 75 13.05 11.16 24.63
C ARG A 75 13.73 10.17 23.68
N GLY A 76 14.50 10.68 22.72
CA GLY A 76 15.30 9.89 21.80
C GLY A 76 14.48 8.85 21.02
N ARG A 77 14.94 7.60 21.01
CA ARG A 77 14.27 6.48 20.31
C ARG A 77 12.83 6.27 20.78
N TRP A 78 12.56 6.40 22.08
CA TRP A 78 11.23 6.14 22.64
C TRP A 78 10.21 7.21 22.23
N GLY A 79 10.61 8.48 22.12
CA GLY A 79 9.77 9.54 21.58
C GLY A 79 9.40 9.28 20.12
N ARG A 80 10.34 8.80 19.30
CA ARG A 80 10.05 8.40 17.91
C ARG A 80 9.08 7.22 17.82
N LEU A 81 9.25 6.20 18.67
CA LEU A 81 8.33 5.06 18.71
C LEU A 81 6.93 5.47 19.17
N ASN A 82 6.83 6.36 20.17
CA ASN A 82 5.52 6.79 20.67
C ASN A 82 4.77 7.60 19.61
N ASN A 83 5.44 8.56 18.97
CA ASN A 83 4.86 9.31 17.85
C ASN A 83 4.49 8.38 16.68
N GLY A 84 5.37 7.46 16.28
CA GLY A 84 5.07 6.49 15.21
C GLY A 84 3.86 5.60 15.52
N ARG A 85 3.71 5.16 16.78
CA ARG A 85 2.53 4.40 17.23
C ARG A 85 1.25 5.24 17.22
N GLY A 86 1.30 6.46 17.76
CA GLY A 86 0.14 7.35 17.83
C GLY A 86 -0.36 7.76 16.45
N TYR A 87 0.53 8.32 15.62
CA TYR A 87 0.19 8.76 14.27
C TYR A 87 -0.11 7.57 13.34
N GLY A 88 0.63 6.46 13.47
CA GLY A 88 0.36 5.23 12.72
C GLY A 88 -1.02 4.63 13.03
N ALA A 89 -1.40 4.56 14.32
CA ALA A 89 -2.74 4.11 14.71
C ALA A 89 -3.84 5.07 14.24
N GLY A 90 -3.61 6.38 14.33
CA GLY A 90 -4.54 7.40 13.81
C GLY A 90 -4.76 7.27 12.30
N LEU A 91 -3.68 7.15 11.51
CA LEU A 91 -3.76 6.96 10.06
C LEU A 91 -4.44 5.63 9.70
N LEU A 92 -4.15 4.55 10.43
CA LEU A 92 -4.79 3.26 10.22
C LEU A 92 -6.30 3.31 10.53
N ALA A 93 -6.70 4.01 11.59
CA ALA A 93 -8.10 4.24 11.91
C ALA A 93 -8.81 5.07 10.83
N LEU A 94 -8.14 6.08 10.27
CA LEU A 94 -8.66 6.86 9.13
C LEU A 94 -8.82 6.01 7.87
N LEU A 95 -7.84 5.15 7.55
CA LEU A 95 -7.95 4.19 6.44
C LEU A 95 -9.12 3.21 6.66
N GLY A 96 -9.27 2.72 7.89
CA GLY A 96 -10.40 1.87 8.30
C GLY A 96 -11.74 2.59 8.14
N ALA A 97 -11.87 3.83 8.61
CA ALA A 97 -13.07 4.64 8.42
C ALA A 97 -13.35 4.92 6.94
N GLY A 98 -12.31 5.17 6.14
CA GLY A 98 -12.40 5.34 4.69
C GLY A 98 -12.93 4.11 3.96
N SER A 99 -12.77 2.90 4.52
CA SER A 99 -13.35 1.68 3.94
C SER A 99 -14.88 1.67 3.94
N LEU A 100 -15.52 2.45 4.82
CA LEU A 100 -16.97 2.64 4.89
C LEU A 100 -17.50 3.59 3.81
N ALA A 101 -16.62 4.21 3.02
CA ALA A 101 -17.01 5.13 1.97
C ALA A 101 -17.89 4.45 0.89
N PRO A 102 -18.84 5.21 0.30
CA PRO A 102 -19.68 4.69 -0.76
C PRO A 102 -18.83 4.24 -1.96
N PRO A 103 -19.27 3.20 -2.70
CA PRO A 103 -18.48 2.63 -3.81
C PRO A 103 -18.12 3.67 -4.88
N ARG A 104 -18.95 4.70 -5.07
CA ARG A 104 -18.68 5.82 -5.98
C ARG A 104 -17.43 6.61 -5.58
N LEU A 105 -17.26 6.90 -4.28
CA LEU A 105 -16.09 7.63 -3.78
C LEU A 105 -14.82 6.78 -3.88
N ARG A 106 -14.92 5.49 -3.57
CA ARG A 106 -13.81 4.54 -3.71
C ARG A 106 -13.37 4.40 -5.17
N ALA A 107 -14.32 4.33 -6.10
CA ALA A 107 -14.03 4.29 -7.54
C ALA A 107 -13.37 5.59 -8.02
N ALA A 108 -13.84 6.76 -7.55
CA ALA A 108 -13.25 8.05 -7.89
C ALA A 108 -11.83 8.23 -7.34
N ALA A 109 -11.52 7.65 -6.17
CA ALA A 109 -10.20 7.71 -5.54
C ALA A 109 -9.21 6.65 -6.06
N ALA A 110 -9.70 5.56 -6.69
CA ALA A 110 -8.89 4.46 -7.20
C ALA A 110 -7.69 4.89 -8.08
N PRO A 111 -7.80 5.86 -9.02
CA PRO A 111 -6.67 6.24 -9.86
C PRO A 111 -5.59 7.06 -9.14
N LEU A 112 -5.87 7.62 -7.94
CA LEU A 112 -4.92 8.50 -7.25
C LEU A 112 -3.63 7.79 -6.85
N GLY A 113 -3.73 6.57 -6.34
CA GLY A 113 -2.58 5.74 -5.98
C GLY A 113 -1.62 5.50 -7.14
N PRO A 114 -2.05 4.86 -8.24
CA PRO A 114 -1.17 4.60 -9.39
C PRO A 114 -0.71 5.89 -10.09
N ALA A 115 -1.53 6.92 -10.18
CA ALA A 115 -1.11 8.20 -10.75
C ALA A 115 0.03 8.84 -9.95
N GLY A 116 -0.07 8.84 -8.62
CA GLY A 116 0.99 9.33 -7.74
C GLY A 116 2.30 8.55 -7.90
N LEU A 117 2.21 7.22 -8.01
CA LEU A 117 3.37 6.36 -8.26
C LEU A 117 4.04 6.68 -9.60
N LEU A 118 3.25 6.83 -10.68
CA LEU A 118 3.77 7.18 -12.01
C LEU A 118 4.50 8.53 -11.97
N LEU A 119 3.91 9.53 -11.32
CA LEU A 119 4.56 10.85 -11.16
C LEU A 119 5.87 10.75 -10.38
N ALA A 120 5.89 9.99 -9.28
CA ALA A 120 7.11 9.78 -8.49
C ALA A 120 8.22 9.09 -9.31
N LEU A 121 7.86 8.08 -10.12
CA LEU A 121 8.80 7.39 -11.01
C LEU A 121 9.35 8.34 -12.09
N LEU A 122 8.49 9.13 -12.74
CA LEU A 122 8.92 10.11 -13.74
C LEU A 122 9.83 11.18 -13.14
N ALA A 123 9.51 11.69 -11.95
CA ALA A 123 10.35 12.64 -11.23
C ALA A 123 11.73 12.05 -10.90
N LEU A 124 11.79 10.77 -10.53
CA LEU A 124 13.05 10.08 -10.27
C LEU A 124 13.89 9.93 -11.56
N GLN A 125 13.28 9.57 -12.69
CA GLN A 125 13.99 9.46 -13.97
C GLN A 125 14.48 10.82 -14.49
N ALA A 126 13.65 11.87 -14.37
CA ALA A 126 14.08 13.22 -14.69
C ALA A 126 15.26 13.66 -13.81
N GLY A 127 15.25 13.24 -12.54
CA GLY A 127 16.32 13.53 -11.58
C GLY A 127 17.63 12.79 -11.81
N SER A 128 17.59 11.54 -12.27
CA SER A 128 18.80 10.82 -12.67
C SER A 128 19.39 11.39 -13.95
N LEU A 129 18.54 11.75 -14.93
CA LEU A 129 18.98 12.30 -16.21
C LEU A 129 19.66 13.67 -16.05
N ARG A 130 19.10 14.58 -15.23
CA ARG A 130 19.73 15.89 -14.96
C ARG A 130 21.13 15.75 -14.34
N HIS A 131 21.31 14.77 -13.45
CA HIS A 131 22.58 14.56 -12.77
C HIS A 131 23.64 13.91 -13.67
N ALA A 132 23.23 13.25 -14.76
CA ALA A 132 24.13 12.64 -15.73
C ALA A 132 24.62 13.62 -16.83
N LEU A 133 24.03 14.81 -16.94
CA LEU A 133 24.43 15.80 -17.93
C LEU A 133 25.58 16.69 -17.38
N PRO A 134 26.71 16.83 -18.10
CA PRO A 134 27.92 17.50 -17.61
C PRO A 134 27.87 19.04 -17.64
N GLY A 135 26.74 19.64 -17.24
CA GLY A 135 26.54 21.11 -17.29
C GLY A 135 25.66 21.69 -16.18
N ASP A 136 25.40 20.95 -15.10
CA ASP A 136 24.60 21.45 -13.97
C ASP A 136 25.45 22.42 -13.11
N PRO A 137 25.02 23.68 -12.88
CA PRO A 137 25.77 24.70 -12.10
C PRO A 137 25.94 24.37 -10.60
N ALA A 138 25.62 23.16 -10.14
CA ALA A 138 25.77 22.73 -8.75
C ALA A 138 27.23 22.50 -8.30
N HIS A 139 28.20 22.65 -9.22
CA HIS A 139 29.64 22.47 -8.96
C HIS A 139 30.49 23.74 -9.22
N ALA A 140 29.88 24.93 -9.26
CA ALA A 140 30.58 26.21 -9.31
C ALA A 140 30.43 27.01 -8.00
#